data_AF-A0A7U4K329-F1
#
_entry.id   AF-A0A7U4K329-F1
#
_cell.length_a   1.000
_cell.length_b   1.000
_cell.length_c   1.000
_cell.angle_alpha   90.00
_cell.angle_beta   90.00
_cell.angle_gamma   90.00
#
_symmetry.space_group_name_H-M   'P 1'
#
loop_
_entity.id
_entity.type
_entity.pdbx_description
1 polymer ?
#
loop_
_entity_poly.entity_id
_entity_poly.type
_entity_poly.pdbx_seq_one_letter_code
_entity_poly.pdbx_strand_id
1 'polypeptide(L)'
;MNIQHYLKKFNNKKSPDSISFKYEEAINYDMYCIYITHPQTGEDYLFKGYENKKIQADKWNNEKSRFDIPIILEPSAFTPDSFSGTHYYKAHQLNFTSLKDIVWWKELLFKFSAIKINGSQSRAKYRYRLQRQTIKNRMQVLDSVIGLHLEQKELGPVPMPLIMNKVYSNLWIYHDDSQKMLKELRLNLNAFVSSGDLRKTDDNNYLPEGKALLTQEKYSDEQTKYTETTKIQQKMLFTAIASCIAAFASVWAAFMTKG
;
A
#
# COMPACT_ATOMS: atom_id res chain seq x y z
N MET A 1 -30.47 10.92 -24.61
CA MET A 1 -29.86 11.04 -23.28
C MET A 1 -30.18 12.42 -22.72
N ASN A 2 -30.67 12.53 -21.48
CA ASN A 2 -31.16 13.81 -20.95
C ASN A 2 -30.02 14.61 -20.27
N ILE A 3 -29.49 15.62 -20.96
CA ILE A 3 -28.40 16.48 -20.46
C ILE A 3 -28.78 17.18 -19.14
N GLN A 4 -30.04 17.62 -19.00
CA GLN A 4 -30.50 18.30 -17.78
C GLN A 4 -30.42 17.39 -16.54
N HIS A 5 -30.59 16.08 -16.69
CA HIS A 5 -30.41 15.13 -15.59
C HIS A 5 -28.96 15.13 -15.09
N TYR A 6 -27.99 15.13 -16.01
CA TYR A 6 -26.56 15.18 -15.68
C TYR A 6 -26.17 16.53 -15.07
N LEU A 7 -26.66 17.64 -15.61
CA LEU A 7 -26.39 18.98 -15.06
C LEU A 7 -26.89 19.12 -13.62
N LYS A 8 -28.09 18.63 -13.31
CA LYS A 8 -28.60 18.58 -11.92
C LYS A 8 -27.70 17.75 -11.02
N LYS A 9 -27.25 16.59 -11.51
CA LYS A 9 -26.34 15.71 -10.77
C LYS A 9 -24.99 16.38 -10.49
N PHE A 10 -24.41 17.05 -11.49
CA PHE A 10 -23.14 17.77 -11.34
C PHE A 10 -23.28 18.95 -10.38
N ASN A 11 -24.41 19.67 -10.41
CA ASN A 11 -24.67 20.75 -9.47
C ASN A 11 -24.73 20.27 -8.01
N ASN A 12 -25.39 19.14 -7.76
CA ASN A 12 -25.49 18.55 -6.42
C ASN A 12 -24.14 18.06 -5.88
N LYS A 13 -23.19 17.77 -6.76
CA LYS A 13 -21.87 17.20 -6.44
C LYS A 13 -20.76 18.03 -7.06
N LYS A 14 -20.88 19.34 -7.02
CA LYS A 14 -19.90 20.25 -7.62
C LYS A 14 -18.59 20.20 -6.87
N SER A 15 -17.49 20.32 -7.60
CA SER A 15 -16.17 20.49 -7.02
C SER A 15 -16.01 21.91 -6.44
N PRO A 16 -15.22 22.07 -5.36
CA PRO A 16 -14.79 23.38 -4.90
C PRO A 16 -13.77 23.99 -5.88
N ASP A 17 -13.52 25.29 -5.78
CA ASP A 17 -12.56 25.99 -6.65
C ASP A 17 -11.13 25.47 -6.53
N SER A 18 -10.75 24.97 -5.34
CA SER A 18 -9.47 24.31 -5.10
C SER A 18 -9.67 22.87 -4.64
N ILE A 19 -9.16 21.91 -5.41
CA ILE A 19 -9.19 20.49 -5.05
C ILE A 19 -7.84 20.11 -4.44
N SER A 20 -7.86 19.61 -3.20
CA SER A 20 -6.68 19.04 -2.56
C SER A 20 -6.56 17.56 -2.87
N PHE A 21 -5.35 17.10 -3.23
CA PHE A 21 -5.07 15.69 -3.53
C PHE A 21 -4.51 14.91 -2.33
N LYS A 22 -4.49 15.52 -1.14
CA LYS A 22 -4.10 14.80 0.09
C LYS A 22 -5.10 13.68 0.36
N TYR A 23 -4.60 12.48 0.64
CA TYR A 23 -5.45 11.29 0.82
C TYR A 23 -6.52 11.47 1.91
N GLU A 24 -6.17 12.13 3.01
CA GLU A 24 -7.05 12.39 4.17
C GLU A 24 -8.29 13.21 3.80
N GLU A 25 -8.15 14.12 2.85
CA GLU A 25 -9.25 14.94 2.33
C GLU A 25 -9.93 14.21 1.15
N ALA A 26 -9.12 13.66 0.24
CA ALA A 26 -9.60 13.02 -0.99
C ALA A 26 -10.44 11.77 -0.76
N ILE A 27 -10.21 11.04 0.34
CA ILE A 27 -11.03 9.88 0.73
C ILE A 27 -12.49 10.26 1.03
N ASN A 28 -12.79 11.53 1.27
CA ASN A 28 -14.14 12.01 1.53
C ASN A 28 -14.86 12.54 0.29
N TYR A 29 -14.18 12.62 -0.85
CA TYR A 29 -14.75 13.18 -2.07
C TYR A 29 -15.80 12.27 -2.71
N ASP A 30 -16.86 12.91 -3.20
CA ASP A 30 -17.81 12.41 -4.20
C ASP A 30 -18.28 13.61 -5.01
N MET A 31 -17.43 14.08 -5.92
CA MET A 31 -17.61 15.36 -6.62
C MET A 31 -17.15 15.30 -8.08
N TYR A 32 -17.70 16.19 -8.89
CA TYR A 32 -17.41 16.30 -10.32
C TYR A 32 -16.71 17.62 -10.64
N CYS A 33 -15.67 17.55 -11.45
CA CYS A 33 -15.11 18.67 -12.18
C CYS A 33 -15.47 18.47 -13.65
N ILE A 34 -16.20 19.43 -14.24
CA ILE A 34 -16.78 19.30 -15.57
C ILE A 34 -16.27 20.43 -16.46
N TYR A 35 -15.70 20.06 -17.60
CA TYR A 35 -15.36 20.96 -18.67
C TYR A 35 -16.40 20.85 -19.78
N ILE A 36 -16.73 21.98 -20.39
CA ILE A 36 -17.70 22.09 -21.47
C ILE A 36 -16.98 22.71 -22.64
N THR A 37 -16.99 22.04 -23.79
CA THR A 37 -16.44 22.57 -25.04
C THR A 37 -17.58 22.87 -25.99
N HIS A 38 -17.66 24.10 -26.48
CA HIS A 38 -18.73 24.51 -27.39
C HIS A 38 -18.52 23.86 -28.78
N PRO A 39 -19.51 23.13 -29.31
CA PRO A 39 -19.33 22.25 -30.46
C PRO A 39 -19.04 22.99 -31.77
N GLN A 40 -19.44 24.26 -31.89
CA GLN A 40 -19.25 25.06 -33.12
C GLN A 40 -18.06 26.00 -33.04
N THR A 41 -17.71 26.48 -31.85
CA THR A 41 -16.68 27.53 -31.67
C THR A 41 -15.39 26.97 -31.09
N GLY A 42 -15.41 25.76 -30.53
CA GLY A 42 -14.25 25.15 -29.87
C GLY A 42 -13.86 25.84 -28.56
N GLU A 43 -14.70 26.74 -28.04
CA GLU A 43 -14.40 27.44 -26.80
C GLU A 43 -14.63 26.55 -25.58
N ASP A 44 -13.71 26.63 -24.61
CA ASP A 44 -13.74 25.84 -23.39
C ASP A 44 -14.29 26.65 -22.20
N TYR A 45 -15.08 25.95 -21.39
CA TYR A 45 -15.75 26.48 -20.23
C TYR A 45 -15.63 25.51 -19.05
N LEU A 46 -15.54 26.03 -17.83
CA LEU A 46 -15.57 25.27 -16.59
C LEU A 46 -16.95 25.40 -15.94
N PHE A 47 -17.63 24.28 -15.70
CA PHE A 47 -18.93 24.29 -15.04
C PHE A 47 -18.82 24.74 -13.58
N LYS A 48 -19.65 25.71 -13.18
CA LYS A 48 -19.75 26.22 -11.80
C LYS A 48 -21.09 25.93 -11.13
N GLY A 49 -22.16 25.83 -11.91
CA GLY A 49 -23.48 25.56 -11.37
C GLY A 49 -24.57 25.40 -12.43
N TYR A 50 -25.74 24.96 -11.98
CA TYR A 50 -26.93 24.85 -12.80
C TYR A 50 -28.15 25.37 -12.04
N GLU A 51 -28.68 26.52 -12.47
CA GLU A 51 -29.78 27.21 -11.80
C GLU A 51 -30.72 27.82 -12.85
N ASN A 52 -32.02 27.88 -12.57
CA ASN A 52 -33.03 28.43 -13.48
C ASN A 52 -32.99 27.85 -14.91
N LYS A 53 -32.62 26.57 -15.01
CA LYS A 53 -32.40 25.83 -16.27
C LYS A 53 -31.23 26.34 -17.13
N LYS A 54 -30.37 27.19 -16.60
CA LYS A 54 -29.17 27.72 -17.27
C LYS A 54 -27.90 27.20 -16.61
N ILE A 55 -26.84 27.08 -17.41
CA ILE A 55 -25.52 26.65 -16.94
C ILE A 55 -24.75 27.91 -16.53
N GLN A 56 -24.25 27.92 -15.30
CA GLN A 56 -23.25 28.89 -14.84
C GLN A 56 -21.87 28.28 -15.09
N ALA A 57 -21.03 28.97 -15.84
CA ALA A 57 -19.69 28.50 -16.17
C ALA A 57 -18.71 29.67 -16.22
N ASP A 58 -17.43 29.36 -16.09
CA ASP A 58 -16.35 30.31 -16.35
C ASP A 58 -15.71 29.96 -17.70
N LYS A 59 -15.61 30.95 -18.60
CA LYS A 59 -14.94 30.81 -19.88
C LYS A 59 -13.42 30.90 -19.72
N TRP A 60 -12.70 30.15 -20.54
CA TRP A 60 -11.23 30.19 -20.59
C TRP A 60 -10.75 31.58 -21.02
N ASN A 61 -9.86 32.17 -20.22
CA ASN A 61 -9.20 33.42 -20.51
C ASN A 61 -7.77 33.16 -21.02
N ASN A 62 -7.52 33.45 -22.29
CA ASN A 62 -6.22 33.25 -22.93
C ASN A 62 -5.11 34.12 -22.29
N GLU A 63 -5.44 35.31 -21.77
CA GLU A 63 -4.45 36.24 -21.21
C GLU A 63 -3.93 35.77 -19.85
N LYS A 64 -4.82 35.19 -19.02
CA LYS A 64 -4.50 34.74 -17.66
C LYS A 64 -4.30 33.23 -17.55
N SER A 65 -4.44 32.49 -18.66
CA SER A 65 -4.34 31.03 -18.73
C SER A 65 -5.18 30.32 -17.65
N ARG A 66 -6.40 30.81 -17.43
CA ARG A 66 -7.32 30.27 -16.42
C ARG A 66 -8.78 30.53 -16.79
N PHE A 67 -9.69 29.75 -16.21
CA PHE A 67 -11.12 30.03 -16.26
C PHE A 67 -11.45 31.16 -15.27
N ASP A 68 -11.79 32.36 -15.76
CA ASP A 68 -12.16 33.48 -14.89
C ASP A 68 -13.26 34.42 -15.42
N ILE A 69 -13.78 34.16 -16.62
CA ILE A 69 -14.81 35.01 -17.23
C ILE A 69 -16.18 34.35 -16.99
N PRO A 70 -16.97 34.79 -15.99
CA PRO A 70 -18.26 34.17 -15.70
C PRO A 70 -19.24 34.40 -16.86
N ILE A 71 -19.90 33.33 -17.28
CA ILE A 71 -20.86 33.32 -18.39
C ILE A 71 -22.04 32.39 -18.08
N ILE A 72 -23.19 32.73 -18.65
CA ILE A 72 -24.40 31.92 -18.59
C ILE A 72 -24.61 31.26 -19.95
N LEU A 73 -24.72 29.94 -19.96
CA LEU A 73 -24.88 29.15 -21.18
C LEU A 73 -26.26 28.47 -21.20
N GLU A 74 -26.87 28.41 -22.38
CA GLU A 74 -28.13 27.70 -22.60
C GLU A 74 -27.86 26.20 -22.88
N PRO A 75 -28.43 25.25 -22.11
CA PRO A 75 -28.15 23.83 -22.29
C PRO A 75 -28.49 23.27 -23.68
N SER A 76 -29.42 23.90 -24.40
CA SER A 76 -29.85 23.49 -25.74
C SER A 76 -28.77 23.64 -26.81
N ALA A 77 -27.74 24.47 -26.56
CA ALA A 77 -26.62 24.67 -27.48
C ALA A 77 -25.59 23.53 -27.46
N PHE A 78 -25.66 22.61 -26.51
CA PHE A 78 -24.64 21.59 -26.28
C PHE A 78 -25.16 20.18 -26.57
N THR A 79 -24.25 19.31 -27.00
CA THR A 79 -24.52 17.89 -27.18
C THR A 79 -23.90 17.08 -26.04
N PRO A 80 -24.26 15.80 -25.86
CA PRO A 80 -23.60 14.92 -24.89
C PRO A 80 -22.06 14.88 -24.97
N ASP A 81 -21.52 15.07 -26.18
CA ASP A 81 -20.09 14.99 -26.45
C ASP A 81 -19.38 16.32 -26.16
N SER A 82 -20.13 17.38 -25.86
CA SER A 82 -19.59 18.68 -25.42
C SER A 82 -19.10 18.67 -23.97
N PHE A 83 -19.37 17.61 -23.19
CA PHE A 83 -19.02 17.56 -21.77
C PHE A 83 -17.94 16.51 -21.50
N SER A 84 -16.86 16.96 -20.89
CA SER A 84 -15.79 16.10 -20.39
C SER A 84 -15.51 16.43 -18.92
N GLY A 85 -14.69 15.63 -18.25
CA GLY A 85 -14.30 15.94 -16.89
C GLY A 85 -13.78 14.76 -16.10
N THR A 86 -13.79 14.95 -14.78
CA THR A 86 -13.29 13.98 -13.81
C THR A 86 -14.29 13.83 -12.67
N HIS A 87 -14.67 12.59 -12.38
CA HIS A 87 -15.38 12.23 -11.16
C HIS A 87 -14.37 11.80 -10.10
N TYR A 88 -14.27 12.62 -9.05
CA TYR A 88 -13.46 12.33 -7.87
C TYR A 88 -14.30 11.58 -6.86
N TYR A 89 -13.89 10.34 -6.56
CA TYR A 89 -14.59 9.49 -5.60
C TYR A 89 -13.61 8.74 -4.71
N LYS A 90 -13.67 9.01 -3.40
CA LYS A 90 -12.92 8.26 -2.37
C LYS A 90 -11.41 8.12 -2.72
N ALA A 91 -10.76 9.21 -3.11
CA ALA A 91 -9.36 9.28 -3.57
C ALA A 91 -9.04 8.58 -4.90
N HIS A 92 -10.06 8.21 -5.69
CA HIS A 92 -9.92 7.72 -7.06
C HIS A 92 -10.50 8.73 -8.05
N GLN A 93 -10.04 8.64 -9.30
CA GLN A 93 -10.44 9.54 -10.38
C GLN A 93 -10.99 8.72 -11.54
N LEU A 94 -12.15 9.12 -12.06
CA LEU A 94 -12.69 8.60 -13.30
C LEU A 94 -12.80 9.75 -14.31
N ASN A 95 -11.93 9.72 -15.31
CA ASN A 95 -11.96 10.67 -16.41
C ASN A 95 -12.96 10.23 -17.47
N PHE A 96 -13.63 11.18 -18.08
CA PHE A 96 -14.59 10.94 -19.15
C PHE A 96 -14.53 12.06 -20.18
N THR A 97 -14.75 11.70 -21.44
CA THR A 97 -14.68 12.62 -22.58
C THR A 97 -16.05 13.02 -23.12
N SER A 98 -17.06 12.21 -22.83
CA SER A 98 -18.46 12.46 -23.17
C SER A 98 -19.37 12.04 -22.02
N LEU A 99 -20.56 12.64 -21.92
CA LEU A 99 -21.60 12.15 -21.00
C LEU A 99 -21.98 10.69 -21.28
N LYS A 100 -21.75 10.19 -22.50
CA LYS A 100 -21.98 8.78 -22.87
C LYS A 100 -21.00 7.83 -22.17
N ASP A 101 -19.84 8.33 -21.74
CA ASP A 101 -18.85 7.53 -21.02
C ASP A 101 -19.26 7.30 -19.56
N ILE A 102 -20.05 8.23 -18.98
CA ILE A 102 -20.64 8.12 -17.65
C ILE A 102 -22.07 7.60 -17.75
N VAL A 103 -22.19 6.31 -18.03
CA VAL A 103 -23.43 5.56 -17.79
C VAL A 103 -23.46 5.10 -16.33
N TRP A 104 -24.64 5.08 -15.72
CA TRP A 104 -24.85 4.69 -14.32
C TRP A 104 -24.14 3.38 -13.93
N TRP A 105 -24.13 2.36 -14.80
CA TRP A 105 -23.43 1.10 -14.56
C TRP A 105 -21.91 1.24 -14.46
N LYS A 106 -21.27 2.03 -15.33
CA LYS A 106 -19.82 2.27 -15.28
C LYS A 106 -19.43 3.02 -14.01
N GLU A 107 -20.23 4.01 -13.63
CA GLU A 107 -20.01 4.76 -12.38
C GLU A 107 -20.20 3.89 -11.15
N LEU A 108 -21.21 3.00 -11.13
CA LEU A 108 -21.37 2.02 -10.05
C LEU A 108 -20.15 1.12 -9.93
N LEU A 109 -19.70 0.52 -11.04
CA LEU A 109 -18.52 -0.35 -11.05
C LEU A 109 -17.28 0.38 -10.54
N PHE A 110 -17.08 1.64 -10.96
CA PHE A 110 -16.01 2.50 -10.46
C PHE A 110 -16.11 2.77 -8.95
N LYS A 111 -17.31 3.09 -8.43
CA LYS A 111 -17.50 3.29 -6.98
C LYS A 111 -17.23 2.01 -6.20
N PHE A 112 -17.72 0.87 -6.69
CA PHE A 112 -17.47 -0.43 -6.08
C PHE A 112 -15.98 -0.77 -6.08
N SER A 113 -15.25 -0.52 -7.17
CA SER A 113 -13.81 -0.78 -7.23
C SER A 113 -13.05 0.13 -6.28
N ALA A 114 -13.37 1.43 -6.23
CA ALA A 114 -12.78 2.39 -5.29
C ALA A 114 -13.00 1.98 -3.83
N ILE A 115 -14.23 1.60 -3.45
CA ILE A 115 -14.55 1.11 -2.10
C ILE A 115 -13.78 -0.19 -1.80
N LYS A 116 -13.70 -1.12 -2.75
CA LYS A 116 -13.00 -2.39 -2.57
C LYS A 116 -11.50 -2.18 -2.39
N ILE A 117 -10.88 -1.31 -3.18
CA ILE A 117 -9.45 -0.97 -3.09
C ILE A 117 -9.15 -0.29 -1.76
N ASN A 118 -9.94 0.73 -1.39
CA ASN A 118 -9.78 1.43 -0.13
C ASN A 118 -10.05 0.49 1.06
N GLY A 119 -11.05 -0.38 0.97
CA GLY A 119 -11.35 -1.40 1.97
C GLY A 119 -10.23 -2.42 2.11
N SER A 120 -9.61 -2.86 1.00
CA SER A 120 -8.45 -3.75 1.02
C SER A 120 -7.24 -3.08 1.68
N GLN A 121 -6.95 -1.82 1.33
CA GLN A 121 -5.86 -1.07 1.93
C GLN A 121 -6.12 -0.74 3.40
N SER A 122 -7.36 -0.41 3.78
CA SER A 122 -7.76 -0.20 5.17
C SER A 122 -7.71 -1.50 5.98
N ARG A 123 -8.09 -2.64 5.38
CA ARG A 123 -7.92 -3.97 6.00
C ARG A 123 -6.45 -4.35 6.13
N ALA A 124 -5.61 -4.02 5.15
CA ALA A 124 -4.16 -4.21 5.25
C ALA A 124 -3.57 -3.36 6.37
N LYS A 125 -3.92 -2.06 6.43
CA LYS A 125 -3.54 -1.15 7.52
C LYS A 125 -4.04 -1.64 8.88
N TYR A 126 -5.30 -2.09 8.98
CA TYR A 126 -5.89 -2.61 10.22
C TYR A 126 -5.24 -3.92 10.68
N ARG A 127 -5.07 -4.90 9.79
CA ARG A 127 -4.36 -6.16 10.10
C ARG A 127 -2.91 -5.88 10.49
N TYR A 128 -2.26 -4.94 9.80
CA TYR A 128 -0.90 -4.53 10.10
C TYR A 128 -0.78 -3.89 11.50
N ARG A 129 -1.72 -3.02 11.89
CA ARG A 129 -1.81 -2.44 13.25
C ARG A 129 -2.12 -3.45 14.35
N LEU A 130 -2.89 -4.50 14.04
CA LEU A 130 -3.20 -5.57 15.00
C LEU A 130 -2.04 -6.57 15.19
N GLN A 131 -1.15 -6.68 14.21
CA GLN A 131 0.00 -7.59 14.28
C GLN A 131 1.11 -6.95 15.10
N ARG A 132 1.55 -7.64 16.16
CA ARG A 132 2.79 -7.26 16.85
C ARG A 132 3.98 -7.40 15.90
N GLN A 133 4.46 -6.29 15.37
CA GLN A 133 5.66 -6.21 14.56
C GLN A 133 6.88 -6.17 15.48
N THR A 134 7.45 -7.33 15.77
CA THR A 134 8.68 -7.48 16.56
C THR A 134 9.70 -8.23 15.72
N ILE A 135 10.99 -7.88 15.85
CA ILE A 135 12.06 -8.58 15.14
C ILE A 135 12.27 -9.92 15.84
N LYS A 136 11.69 -10.98 15.26
CA LYS A 136 11.83 -12.35 15.78
C LYS A 136 13.21 -12.94 15.50
N ASN A 137 13.87 -12.46 14.45
CA ASN A 137 15.19 -12.92 14.06
C ASN A 137 16.05 -11.72 13.64
N ARG A 138 17.09 -11.42 14.41
CA ARG A 138 18.05 -10.35 14.11
C ARG A 138 18.72 -10.50 12.74
N MET A 139 18.86 -11.72 12.22
CA MET A 139 19.45 -11.95 10.89
C MET A 139 18.60 -11.38 9.77
N GLN A 140 17.28 -11.29 9.95
CA GLN A 140 16.41 -10.60 9.00
C GLN A 140 16.82 -9.13 8.82
N VAL A 141 17.32 -8.49 9.87
CA VAL A 141 17.83 -7.11 9.81
C VAL A 141 19.12 -7.06 9.00
N LEU A 142 20.08 -7.95 9.28
CA LEU A 142 21.35 -8.00 8.56
C LEU A 142 21.14 -8.31 7.08
N ASP A 143 20.32 -9.32 6.77
CA ASP A 143 19.93 -9.70 5.40
C ASP A 143 19.25 -8.55 4.66
N SER A 144 18.42 -7.75 5.36
CA SER A 144 17.77 -6.58 4.77
C SER A 144 18.77 -5.51 4.38
N VAL A 145 19.80 -5.25 5.21
CA VAL A 145 20.85 -4.26 4.90
C VAL A 145 21.71 -4.75 3.73
N ILE A 146 22.15 -6.01 3.76
CA ILE A 146 22.93 -6.61 2.66
C ILE A 146 22.14 -6.55 1.36
N GLY A 147 20.89 -7.04 1.36
CA GLY A 147 20.04 -7.04 0.17
C GLY A 147 19.81 -5.64 -0.39
N LEU A 148 19.49 -4.67 0.46
CA LEU A 148 19.31 -3.27 0.04
C LEU A 148 20.61 -2.67 -0.52
N HIS A 149 21.77 -3.01 0.02
CA HIS A 149 23.05 -2.54 -0.50
C HIS A 149 23.37 -3.15 -1.87
N LEU A 150 23.11 -4.45 -2.06
CA LEU A 150 23.30 -5.15 -3.35
C LEU A 150 22.30 -4.70 -4.42
N GLU A 151 21.10 -4.27 -4.03
CA GLU A 151 20.07 -3.73 -4.92
C GLU A 151 20.41 -2.30 -5.42
N GLN A 152 21.33 -1.57 -4.76
CA GLN A 152 21.73 -0.23 -5.17
C GLN A 152 22.60 -0.24 -6.43
N LYS A 153 22.39 0.72 -7.33
CA LYS A 153 23.22 0.89 -8.53
C LYS A 153 24.61 1.47 -8.24
N GLU A 154 24.71 2.26 -7.18
CA GLU A 154 25.94 2.91 -6.76
C GLU A 154 26.37 2.35 -5.40
N LEU A 155 27.68 2.23 -5.19
CA LEU A 155 28.25 1.84 -3.90
C LEU A 155 28.00 2.95 -2.87
N GLY A 156 27.02 2.73 -2.00
CA GLY A 156 26.63 3.70 -0.98
C GLY A 156 26.08 3.05 0.30
N PRO A 157 26.01 3.81 1.40
CA PRO A 157 25.40 3.33 2.62
C PRO A 157 23.87 3.25 2.48
N VAL A 158 23.25 2.34 3.22
CA VAL A 158 21.81 2.11 3.25
C VAL A 158 21.14 2.98 4.32
N PRO A 159 20.17 3.85 3.95
CA PRO A 159 19.42 4.65 4.92
C PRO A 159 18.46 3.84 5.79
N MET A 160 18.38 4.22 7.07
CA MET A 160 17.51 3.65 8.10
C MET A 160 16.03 3.59 7.67
N PRO A 161 15.43 4.60 7.00
CA PRO A 161 14.05 4.49 6.54
C PRO A 161 13.84 3.37 5.51
N LEU A 162 14.82 3.08 4.65
CA LEU A 162 14.74 1.97 3.70
C LEU A 162 14.83 0.62 4.41
N ILE A 163 15.69 0.51 5.43
CA ILE A 163 15.81 -0.70 6.26
C ILE A 163 14.49 -0.93 7.03
N MET A 164 13.91 0.11 7.62
CA MET A 164 12.59 0.03 8.26
C MET A 164 11.51 -0.47 7.30
N ASN A 165 11.48 0.05 6.07
CA ASN A 165 10.53 -0.40 5.05
C ASN A 165 10.72 -1.86 4.67
N LYS A 166 11.97 -2.35 4.60
CA LYS A 166 12.26 -3.76 4.26
C LYS A 166 11.94 -4.71 5.42
N VAL A 167 12.29 -4.34 6.65
CA VAL A 167 12.09 -5.18 7.85
C VAL A 167 10.64 -5.21 8.30
N TYR A 168 9.98 -4.04 8.32
CA TYR A 168 8.66 -3.88 8.90
C TYR A 168 7.55 -3.54 7.89
N SER A 169 7.82 -3.45 6.58
CA SER A 169 6.91 -2.90 5.56
C SER A 169 6.78 -1.37 5.61
N ASN A 170 6.51 -0.75 4.46
CA ASN A 170 6.30 0.70 4.30
C ASN A 170 5.13 1.27 5.13
N LEU A 171 4.29 0.42 5.71
CA LEU A 171 3.19 0.81 6.58
C LEU A 171 3.61 1.12 8.03
N TRP A 172 4.87 0.88 8.40
CA TRP A 172 5.38 1.06 9.77
C TRP A 172 5.15 2.46 10.32
N ILE A 173 5.19 3.48 9.47
CA ILE A 173 4.95 4.90 9.84
C ILE A 173 3.53 5.14 10.39
N TYR A 174 2.57 4.27 10.06
CA TYR A 174 1.18 4.37 10.49
C TYR A 174 0.82 3.44 11.67
N HIS A 175 1.82 2.77 12.24
CA HIS A 175 1.66 1.86 13.37
C HIS A 175 1.76 2.63 14.70
N ASP A 176 0.91 2.29 15.66
CA ASP A 176 0.87 2.97 16.98
C ASP A 176 2.22 2.79 17.72
N ASP A 177 2.83 1.60 17.60
CA ASP A 177 4.17 1.29 18.12
C ASP A 177 5.36 1.69 17.20
N SER A 178 5.16 2.55 16.20
CA SER A 178 6.22 2.92 15.23
C SER A 178 7.55 3.37 15.88
N GLN A 179 7.47 4.13 16.98
CA GLN A 179 8.64 4.56 17.75
C GLN A 179 9.37 3.39 18.44
N LYS A 180 8.62 2.40 18.93
CA LYS A 180 9.19 1.20 19.54
C LYS A 180 9.90 0.35 18.47
N MET A 181 9.28 0.18 17.30
CA MET A 181 9.86 -0.53 16.17
C MET A 181 11.17 0.13 15.70
N LEU A 182 11.20 1.46 15.62
CA LEU A 182 12.41 2.21 15.29
C LEU A 182 13.54 1.96 16.31
N LYS A 183 13.22 1.99 17.61
CA LYS A 183 14.18 1.69 18.69
C LYS A 183 14.69 0.26 18.63
N GLU A 184 13.81 -0.71 18.41
CA GLU A 184 14.15 -2.12 18.28
C GLU A 184 15.09 -2.38 17.09
N LEU A 185 14.79 -1.80 15.91
CA LEU A 185 15.67 -1.90 14.75
C LEU A 185 17.03 -1.25 15.03
N ARG A 186 17.05 -0.06 15.64
CA ARG A 186 18.29 0.64 15.97
C ARG A 186 19.18 -0.18 16.91
N LEU A 187 18.60 -0.85 17.90
CA LEU A 187 19.35 -1.75 18.79
C LEU A 187 19.99 -2.92 18.03
N ASN A 188 19.25 -3.55 17.12
CA ASN A 188 19.78 -4.63 16.29
C ASN A 188 20.92 -4.14 15.38
N LEU A 189 20.74 -3.01 14.70
CA LEU A 189 21.77 -2.44 13.84
C LEU A 189 23.03 -2.06 14.64
N ASN A 190 22.87 -1.46 15.82
CA ASN A 190 24.00 -1.13 16.69
C ASN A 190 24.75 -2.38 17.20
N ALA A 191 24.04 -3.49 17.42
CA ALA A 191 24.67 -4.77 17.75
C ALA A 191 25.53 -5.27 16.59
N PHE A 192 25.05 -5.19 15.35
CA PHE A 192 25.83 -5.54 14.16
C PHE A 192 26.99 -4.59 13.88
N VAL A 193 26.86 -3.31 14.25
CA VAL A 193 27.99 -2.38 14.22
C VAL A 193 29.05 -2.79 15.24
N SER A 194 28.63 -3.17 16.44
CA SER A 194 29.52 -3.58 17.53
C SER A 194 30.24 -4.89 17.23
N SER A 195 29.60 -5.82 16.50
CA SER A 195 30.25 -7.04 16.01
C SER A 195 31.11 -6.80 14.78
N GLY A 196 31.06 -5.64 14.14
CA GLY A 196 31.80 -5.33 12.91
C GLY A 196 31.19 -5.94 11.64
N ASP A 197 29.94 -6.40 11.70
CA ASP A 197 29.17 -6.82 10.53
C ASP A 197 28.69 -5.61 9.72
N LEU A 198 28.38 -4.50 10.41
CA LEU A 198 27.99 -3.23 9.77
C LEU A 198 28.96 -2.12 10.18
N ARG A 199 29.07 -1.10 9.33
CA ARG A 199 29.68 0.19 9.67
C ARG A 199 28.62 1.27 9.63
N LYS A 200 28.59 2.09 10.68
CA LYS A 200 27.74 3.28 10.75
C LYS A 200 28.49 4.45 10.12
N THR A 201 27.93 5.05 9.07
CA THR A 201 28.55 6.19 8.37
C THR A 201 28.10 7.53 8.94
N ASP A 202 26.83 7.61 9.34
CA ASP A 202 26.24 8.70 10.12
C ASP A 202 25.09 8.16 11.00
N ASP A 203 24.32 9.05 11.64
CA ASP A 203 23.28 8.63 12.57
C ASP A 203 22.15 7.74 12.03
N ASN A 204 21.98 7.70 10.71
CA ASN A 204 20.91 6.96 10.05
C ASN A 204 21.37 6.13 8.83
N ASN A 205 22.66 6.04 8.53
CA ASN A 205 23.16 5.34 7.36
C ASN A 205 24.14 4.21 7.72
N TYR A 206 23.89 3.02 7.17
CA TYR A 206 24.58 1.78 7.50
C TYR A 206 25.18 1.12 6.26
N LEU A 207 26.43 0.69 6.34
CA LEU A 207 27.12 -0.02 5.26
C LEU A 207 27.43 -1.45 5.72
N PRO A 208 27.09 -2.49 4.95
CA PRO A 208 27.54 -3.84 5.27
C PRO A 208 29.04 -4.01 5.02
N GLU A 209 29.72 -4.72 5.92
CA GLU A 209 31.12 -5.09 5.79
C GLU A 209 31.27 -6.54 5.33
N GLY A 210 32.45 -6.95 4.88
CA GLY A 210 32.71 -8.34 4.46
C GLY A 210 32.40 -9.37 5.56
N LYS A 211 32.52 -8.99 6.83
CA LYS A 211 32.15 -9.83 7.97
C LYS A 211 30.65 -10.18 7.99
N ALA A 212 29.78 -9.32 7.46
CA ALA A 212 28.35 -9.58 7.38
C ALA A 212 28.02 -10.85 6.60
N LEU A 213 28.74 -11.09 5.48
CA LEU A 213 28.56 -12.29 4.66
C LEU A 213 29.00 -13.55 5.41
N LEU A 214 30.14 -13.49 6.12
CA LEU A 214 30.61 -14.60 6.96
C LEU A 214 29.63 -14.93 8.09
N THR A 215 29.05 -13.89 8.71
CA THR A 215 28.02 -14.04 9.73
C THR A 215 26.74 -14.65 9.16
N GLN A 216 26.35 -14.27 7.94
CA GLN A 216 25.20 -14.84 7.24
C GLN A 216 25.41 -16.32 6.90
N GLU A 217 26.56 -16.69 6.35
CA GLU A 217 26.92 -18.08 6.04
C GLU A 217 26.93 -18.93 7.31
N LYS A 218 27.62 -18.47 8.36
CA LYS A 218 27.67 -19.18 9.64
C LYS A 218 26.29 -19.40 10.24
N TYR A 219 25.41 -18.40 10.17
CA TYR A 219 24.05 -18.53 10.66
C TYR A 219 23.24 -19.56 9.85
N SER A 220 23.38 -19.58 8.53
CA SER A 220 22.73 -20.56 7.65
C SER A 220 23.17 -22.00 7.98
N ASP A 221 24.47 -22.20 8.20
CA ASP A 221 25.03 -23.49 8.61
C ASP A 221 24.52 -23.95 9.98
N GLU A 222 24.47 -23.04 10.95
CA GLU A 222 23.94 -23.32 12.30
C GLU A 222 22.45 -23.69 12.25
N GLN A 223 21.65 -23.00 11.43
CA GLN A 223 20.24 -23.35 11.23
C GLN A 223 20.08 -24.72 10.58
N THR A 224 20.87 -25.02 9.56
CA THR A 224 20.85 -26.34 8.89
C THR A 224 21.16 -27.43 9.90
N LYS A 225 22.25 -27.30 10.67
CA LYS A 225 22.64 -28.23 11.73
C LYS A 225 21.57 -28.38 12.82
N TYR A 226 20.94 -27.28 13.24
CA TYR A 226 19.86 -27.31 14.22
C TYR A 226 18.65 -28.11 13.70
N THR A 227 18.25 -27.90 12.44
CA THR A 227 17.13 -28.65 11.83
C THR A 227 17.45 -30.13 11.65
N GLU A 228 18.69 -30.49 11.31
CA GLU A 228 19.12 -31.88 11.22
C GLU A 228 19.13 -32.55 12.58
N THR A 229 19.70 -31.88 13.58
CA THR A 229 19.77 -32.39 14.96
C THR A 229 18.38 -32.61 15.56
N THR A 230 17.45 -31.66 15.37
CA THR A 230 16.07 -31.80 15.85
C THR A 230 15.31 -32.93 15.17
N LYS A 231 15.49 -33.13 13.85
CA LYS A 231 14.94 -34.30 13.14
C LYS A 231 15.51 -35.61 13.67
N ILE A 232 16.81 -35.66 13.97
CA ILE A 232 17.46 -36.83 14.56
C ILE A 232 16.89 -37.10 15.96
N GLN A 233 16.73 -36.08 16.81
CA GLN A 233 16.15 -36.21 18.15
C GLN A 233 14.70 -36.69 18.10
N GLN A 234 13.88 -36.19 17.17
CA GLN A 234 12.50 -36.67 16.97
C GLN A 234 12.45 -38.13 16.54
N LYS A 235 13.32 -38.54 15.60
CA LYS A 235 13.45 -39.95 15.21
C LYS A 235 13.91 -40.82 16.38
N MET A 236 14.86 -40.34 17.18
CA MET A 236 15.37 -41.04 18.36
C MET A 236 14.28 -41.23 19.42
N LEU A 237 13.47 -40.21 19.69
CA LEU A 237 12.32 -40.29 20.58
C LEU A 237 11.30 -41.32 20.08
N PHE A 238 10.98 -41.28 18.78
CA PHE A 238 10.08 -42.25 18.16
C PHE A 238 10.61 -43.68 18.28
N THR A 239 11.90 -43.90 18.01
CA THR A 239 12.52 -45.23 18.17
C THR A 239 12.52 -45.68 19.62
N ALA A 240 12.77 -44.78 20.59
CA ALA A 240 12.74 -45.12 22.01
C ALA A 240 11.33 -45.55 22.45
N ILE A 241 10.29 -44.84 22.02
CA ILE A 241 8.89 -45.21 22.27
C ILE A 241 8.57 -46.59 21.66
N ALA A 242 8.96 -46.83 20.41
CA ALA A 242 8.74 -48.11 19.75
C ALA A 242 9.45 -49.28 20.46
N SER A 243 10.70 -49.07 20.90
CA SER A 243 11.46 -50.05 21.68
C SER A 243 10.83 -50.34 23.04
N CYS A 244 10.31 -49.32 23.75
CA CYS A 244 9.58 -49.54 24.99
C CYS A 244 8.33 -50.39 24.77
N ILE A 245 7.54 -50.11 23.73
CA ILE A 245 6.34 -50.90 23.39
C ILE A 245 6.72 -52.36 23.06
N ALA A 246 7.77 -52.56 22.27
CA ALA A 246 8.26 -53.90 21.92
C ALA A 246 8.71 -54.67 23.17
N ALA A 247 9.44 -54.03 24.09
CA ALA A 247 9.86 -54.64 25.34
C ALA A 247 8.66 -55.04 26.22
N PHE A 248 7.64 -54.20 26.33
CA PHE A 248 6.40 -54.55 27.04
C PHE A 248 5.65 -55.71 26.38
N ALA A 249 5.56 -55.73 25.05
CA ALA A 249 4.94 -56.83 24.32
C ALA A 249 5.71 -58.16 24.50
N SER A 250 7.04 -58.12 24.49
CA SER A 250 7.88 -59.29 24.75
C SER A 250 7.74 -59.82 26.19
N VAL A 251 7.68 -58.93 27.19
CA VAL A 251 7.44 -59.32 28.59
C VAL A 251 6.05 -59.94 28.75
N TRP A 252 5.02 -59.35 28.12
CA TRP A 252 3.66 -59.88 28.14
C TRP A 252 3.55 -61.27 27.49
N ALA A 253 4.16 -61.46 26.33
CA ALA A 253 4.19 -62.75 25.64
C ALA A 253 4.93 -63.83 26.45
N ALA A 254 6.04 -63.47 27.11
CA ALA A 254 6.79 -64.38 27.99
C ALA A 254 6.00 -64.78 29.25
N PHE A 255 5.12 -63.90 29.75
CA PHE A 255 4.24 -64.21 30.89
C PHE A 255 3.12 -65.19 30.48
N MET A 256 2.48 -64.97 29.34
CA MET A 256 1.40 -65.83 28.81
C MET A 256 1.87 -67.22 28.36
N THR A 257 3.17 -67.42 28.13
CA THR A 257 3.76 -68.70 27.72
C THR A 257 4.30 -69.52 28.89
N LYS A 258 4.37 -68.94 30.10
CA LYS A 258 4.86 -69.60 31.33
C LYS A 258 3.76 -69.86 32.38
N GLY A 259 2.52 -69.38 32.15
CA GLY A 259 1.34 -69.68 32.97
C GLY A 259 0.45 -70.70 32.29
#